data_AF-A0A5J4R106-F1
#
_entry.id   AF-A0A5J4R106-F1
#
_cell.length_a   1.000
_cell.length_b   1.000
_cell.length_c   1.000
_cell.angle_alpha   90.00
_cell.angle_beta   90.00
_cell.angle_gamma   90.00
#
_symmetry.space_group_name_H-M   'P 1'
#
loop_
_entity.id
_entity.type
_entity.pdbx_description
1 polymer ?
#
loop_
_entity_poly.entity_id
_entity_poly.type
_entity_poly.pdbx_seq_one_letter_code
_entity_poly.pdbx_strand_id
1 'polypeptide(L)'
;MGKRDDIYSLSGQVELDNAFITTLIPDDQKDEALKRGADSQNKSKVVVMTESTFMENPKQDKLPKAVNHIKMEIVCDLKADTTINIVKEHVDSQAELTTDASISYKKLKEHVKKQDAKVIKQEDLPKVLPWGISPSAM
;
A
#
# COMPACT_ATOMS: atom_id res chain seq x y z
N MET A 1 3.80 12.19 7.04
CA MET A 1 3.30 12.57 5.70
C MET A 1 2.88 14.02 5.70
N GLY A 2 2.75 14.67 4.54
CA GLY A 2 2.39 16.09 4.50
C GLY A 2 0.89 16.28 4.72
N LYS A 3 0.47 17.39 5.34
CA LYS A 3 -0.95 17.77 5.52
C LYS A 3 -1.76 17.81 4.21
N ARG A 4 -1.10 17.76 3.05
CA ARG A 4 -1.72 17.71 1.73
C ARG A 4 -2.34 16.36 1.43
N ASP A 5 -1.82 15.27 1.99
CA ASP A 5 -2.34 13.94 1.66
C ASP A 5 -3.73 13.72 2.26
N ASP A 6 -4.14 14.53 3.25
CA ASP A 6 -5.45 14.48 3.90
C ASP A 6 -6.53 15.27 3.17
N ILE A 7 -6.18 16.08 2.16
CA ILE A 7 -7.15 16.92 1.45
C ILE A 7 -7.73 16.27 0.20
N TYR A 8 -7.29 15.06 -0.17
CA TYR A 8 -7.80 14.33 -1.33
C TYR A 8 -8.01 12.85 -1.00
N SER A 9 -9.01 12.26 -1.65
CA SER A 9 -9.24 10.82 -1.68
C SER A 9 -8.68 10.24 -2.98
N LEU A 10 -8.17 9.02 -2.91
CA LEU A 10 -7.66 8.27 -4.05
C LEU A 10 -8.83 7.65 -4.82
N SER A 11 -8.76 7.71 -6.15
CA SER A 11 -9.83 7.28 -7.05
C SER A 11 -9.28 6.36 -8.15
N GLY A 12 -10.14 5.91 -9.08
CA GLY A 12 -9.68 5.11 -10.22
C GLY A 12 -9.13 3.75 -9.80
N GLN A 13 -7.87 3.45 -10.12
CA GLN A 13 -7.21 2.21 -9.69
C GLN A 13 -6.29 2.49 -8.50
N VAL A 14 -6.57 1.84 -7.36
CA VAL A 14 -5.80 1.99 -6.13
C VAL A 14 -5.18 0.66 -5.75
N GLU A 15 -3.87 0.64 -5.54
CA GLU A 15 -3.15 -0.50 -4.99
C GLU A 15 -2.85 -0.30 -3.51
N LEU A 16 -3.12 -1.32 -2.69
CA LEU A 16 -2.95 -1.31 -1.24
C LEU A 16 -1.90 -2.34 -0.82
N ASP A 17 -0.90 -1.87 -0.09
CA ASP A 17 0.23 -2.68 0.40
C ASP A 17 0.63 -2.29 1.83
N ASN A 18 1.48 -3.09 2.47
CA ASN A 18 1.98 -2.87 3.82
C ASN A 18 3.49 -2.63 3.81
N ALA A 19 3.93 -1.65 4.60
CA ALA A 19 5.33 -1.36 4.83
C ALA A 19 5.67 -1.32 6.32
N PHE A 20 6.91 -1.68 6.65
CA PHE A 20 7.45 -1.61 8.01
C PHE A 20 8.66 -0.68 8.03
N ILE A 21 8.46 0.55 8.50
CA ILE A 21 9.47 1.60 8.47
C ILE A 21 10.19 1.65 9.82
N THR A 22 11.52 1.76 9.81
CA THR A 22 12.29 1.96 11.05
C THR A 22 12.03 3.36 11.60
N THR A 23 11.58 3.44 12.84
CA THR A 23 11.29 4.69 13.55
C THR A 23 11.97 4.69 14.92
N LEU A 24 11.88 5.82 15.64
CA LEU A 24 12.41 5.92 16.99
C LEU A 24 11.65 4.99 17.93
N ILE A 25 12.38 4.37 18.85
CA ILE A 25 11.81 3.53 19.89
C ILE A 25 11.09 4.45 20.89
N PRO A 26 9.85 4.11 21.30
CA PRO A 26 9.15 4.79 22.38
C PRO A 26 10.00 4.86 23.65
N ASP A 27 9.93 5.97 24.39
CA ASP A 27 10.78 6.19 25.57
C ASP A 27 10.63 5.09 26.64
N ASP A 28 9.42 4.56 26.80
CA ASP A 28 9.06 3.48 27.73
C ASP A 28 9.69 2.13 27.36
N GLN A 29 10.16 1.95 26.12
CA GLN A 29 10.71 0.70 25.59
C GLN A 29 12.21 0.81 25.24
N LYS A 30 12.86 1.95 25.52
CA LYS A 30 14.26 2.20 25.15
C LYS A 30 15.26 1.25 25.82
N ASP A 31 14.97 0.82 27.04
CA ASP A 31 15.84 -0.08 27.81
C ASP A 31 15.58 -1.57 27.51
N GLU A 32 14.55 -1.88 26.71
CA GLU A 32 14.25 -3.25 26.31
C GLU A 32 15.12 -3.72 25.14
N ALA A 33 15.46 -5.01 25.14
CA ALA A 33 16.11 -5.62 23.99
C ALA A 33 15.20 -5.57 22.76
N LEU A 34 15.73 -5.06 21.64
CA LEU A 34 15.01 -4.97 20.38
C LEU A 34 14.66 -6.35 19.84
N LYS A 35 13.36 -6.57 19.59
CA LYS A 35 12.89 -7.73 18.85
C LYS A 35 13.30 -7.63 17.39
N ARG A 36 13.41 -8.76 16.70
CA ARG A 36 13.70 -8.79 15.25
C ARG A 36 12.39 -8.81 14.45
N GLY A 37 12.44 -8.29 13.22
CA GLY A 37 11.36 -8.41 12.25
C GLY A 37 10.36 -7.25 12.27
N ALA A 38 9.20 -7.48 11.65
CA ALA A 38 8.14 -6.51 11.43
C ALA A 38 7.48 -5.99 12.73
N ASP A 39 7.49 -6.79 13.78
CA ASP A 39 6.94 -6.46 15.11
C ASP A 39 8.01 -5.96 16.10
N SER A 40 9.15 -5.48 15.58
CA SER A 40 10.14 -4.82 16.44
C SER A 40 9.60 -3.49 16.97
N GLN A 41 10.00 -3.14 18.21
CA GLN A 41 9.60 -1.88 18.85
C GLN A 41 10.04 -0.64 18.05
N ASN A 42 11.07 -0.77 17.21
CA ASN A 42 11.55 0.30 16.33
C ASN A 42 10.90 0.28 14.94
N LYS A 43 9.79 -0.44 14.73
CA LYS A 43 9.09 -0.54 13.45
C LYS A 43 7.70 0.05 13.56
N SER A 44 7.45 1.07 12.75
CA SER A 44 6.09 1.54 12.49
C SER A 44 5.47 0.75 11.34
N LYS A 45 4.23 0.30 11.56
CA LYS A 45 3.41 -0.33 10.54
C LYS A 45 2.77 0.76 9.70
N VAL A 46 2.85 0.64 8.38
CA VAL A 46 2.38 1.65 7.44
C VAL A 46 1.55 0.98 6.36
N VAL A 47 0.38 1.54 6.07
CA VAL A 47 -0.44 1.17 4.92
C VAL A 47 -0.07 2.09 3.77
N VAL A 48 0.38 1.53 2.65
CA VAL A 48 0.74 2.26 1.44
C VAL A 48 -0.39 2.11 0.43
N MET A 49 -0.89 3.24 -0.06
CA MET A 49 -1.95 3.33 -1.06
C MET A 49 -1.40 4.06 -2.28
N THR A 50 -1.46 3.43 -3.44
CA THR A 50 -0.95 3.98 -4.70
C THR A 50 -2.08 4.11 -5.71
N GLU A 51 -2.40 5.34 -6.09
CA GLU A 51 -3.32 5.62 -7.19
C GLU A 51 -2.57 5.55 -8.52
N SER A 52 -3.17 4.88 -9.49
CA SER A 52 -2.63 4.76 -10.84
C SER A 52 -3.71 4.84 -11.90
N THR A 53 -3.30 5.21 -13.10
CA THR A 53 -4.14 5.23 -14.31
C THR A 53 -3.54 4.36 -15.39
N PHE A 54 -4.40 3.62 -16.10
CA PHE A 54 -3.99 2.85 -17.26
C PHE A 54 -3.65 3.80 -18.41
N MET A 55 -2.54 3.52 -19.11
CA MET A 55 -2.11 4.24 -20.30
C MET A 55 -2.39 3.37 -21.53
N GLU A 56 -3.21 3.87 -22.46
CA GLU A 56 -3.52 3.15 -23.72
C GLU A 56 -2.29 2.97 -24.61
N ASN A 57 -1.39 3.96 -24.65
CA ASN A 57 -0.16 3.93 -25.45
C ASN A 57 1.09 4.09 -24.55
N PRO A 58 1.50 3.04 -23.82
CA PRO A 58 2.76 3.09 -23.09
C PRO A 58 3.94 3.22 -24.05
N LYS A 59 5.01 3.89 -23.59
CA LYS A 59 6.29 3.82 -24.30
C LYS A 59 6.77 2.37 -24.33
N GLN A 60 7.46 1.99 -25.41
CA GLN A 60 8.07 0.67 -25.55
C GLN A 60 8.89 0.33 -24.29
N ASP A 61 8.73 -0.88 -23.77
CA ASP A 61 9.35 -1.42 -22.55
C ASP A 61 8.88 -0.82 -21.21
N LYS A 62 7.78 -0.03 -21.19
CA LYS A 62 7.17 0.45 -19.95
C LYS A 62 5.85 -0.23 -19.63
N LEU A 63 5.59 -0.38 -18.34
CA LEU A 63 4.29 -0.83 -17.85
C LEU A 63 3.18 0.13 -18.30
N PRO A 64 1.99 -0.37 -18.68
CA PRO A 64 0.86 0.44 -19.11
C PRO A 64 0.14 1.14 -17.94
N LYS A 65 0.86 1.47 -16.88
CA LYS A 65 0.32 2.13 -15.68
C LYS A 65 1.21 3.30 -15.30
N ALA A 66 0.59 4.46 -15.14
CA ALA A 66 1.23 5.64 -14.57
C ALA A 66 0.78 5.82 -13.12
N VAL A 67 1.73 6.01 -12.22
CA VAL A 67 1.45 6.35 -10.81
C VAL A 67 1.13 7.84 -10.71
N ASN A 68 0.04 8.18 -10.02
CA ASN A 68 -0.41 9.56 -9.81
C ASN A 68 -0.08 10.03 -8.39
N HIS A 69 -0.72 9.43 -7.39
CA HIS A 69 -0.55 9.80 -5.99
C HIS A 69 -0.17 8.58 -5.16
N ILE A 70 0.71 8.78 -4.19
CA ILE A 70 1.10 7.76 -3.21
C ILE A 70 0.81 8.32 -1.83
N LYS A 71 -0.01 7.61 -1.05
CA LYS A 71 -0.35 7.92 0.33
C LYS A 71 0.14 6.80 1.25
N MET A 72 0.63 7.15 2.43
CA MET A 72 1.26 6.26 3.40
C MET A 72 0.78 6.59 4.82
N GLU A 73 -0.15 5.80 5.33
CA GLU A 73 -0.74 6.04 6.65
C GLU A 73 -0.07 5.17 7.72
N ILE A 74 0.35 5.77 8.83
CA ILE A 74 0.91 5.03 9.96
C ILE A 74 -0.23 4.45 10.78
N VAL A 75 -0.17 3.15 11.06
CA VAL A 75 -1.25 2.43 11.74
C VAL A 75 -0.77 1.72 12.99
N CYS A 76 -1.66 1.63 13.98
CA CYS A 76 -1.38 0.90 15.22
C CYS A 76 -1.31 -0.61 14.98
N ASP A 77 -2.18 -1.14 14.10
CA ASP A 77 -2.19 -2.55 13.70
C ASP A 77 -2.62 -2.74 12.24
N LEU A 78 -2.32 -3.91 11.70
CA LEU A 78 -2.70 -4.33 10.33
C LEU A 78 -3.96 -5.22 10.35
N LYS A 79 -4.86 -5.03 11.32
CA LYS A 79 -6.10 -5.81 11.37
C LYS A 79 -7.07 -5.30 10.31
N ALA A 80 -8.00 -6.19 9.93
CA ALA A 80 -9.01 -5.89 8.91
C ALA A 80 -9.82 -4.63 9.24
N ASP A 81 -10.22 -4.44 10.50
CA ASP A 81 -11.05 -3.31 10.90
C ASP A 81 -10.30 -1.97 10.75
N THR A 82 -9.01 -1.95 11.11
CA THR A 82 -8.13 -0.78 10.93
C THR A 82 -7.96 -0.45 9.46
N THR A 83 -7.67 -1.45 8.62
CA THR A 83 -7.55 -1.22 7.16
C THR A 83 -8.88 -0.75 6.56
N ILE A 84 -10.01 -1.33 6.96
CA ILE A 84 -11.34 -0.92 6.47
C ILE A 84 -11.57 0.58 6.72
N ASN A 85 -11.22 1.07 7.91
CA ASN A 85 -11.40 2.47 8.25
C ASN A 85 -10.53 3.38 7.37
N ILE A 86 -9.27 3.01 7.17
CA ILE A 86 -8.34 3.75 6.30
C ILE A 86 -8.85 3.81 4.85
N VAL A 87 -9.35 2.68 4.34
CA VAL A 87 -9.90 2.62 2.99
C VAL A 87 -11.13 3.51 2.87
N LYS A 88 -12.04 3.49 3.85
CA LYS A 88 -13.22 4.37 3.85
C LYS A 88 -12.87 5.85 3.91
N GLU A 89 -11.80 6.19 4.61
CA GLU A 89 -11.37 7.57 4.79
C GLU A 89 -10.63 8.13 3.58
N HIS A 90 -9.83 7.31 2.91
CA HIS A 90 -8.88 7.78 1.91
C HIS A 90 -9.15 7.29 0.49
N VAL A 91 -10.03 6.31 0.28
CA VAL A 91 -10.31 5.74 -1.02
C VAL A 91 -11.78 5.96 -1.39
N ASP A 92 -12.03 6.42 -2.60
CA ASP A 92 -13.39 6.57 -3.11
C ASP A 92 -14.09 5.20 -3.23
N SER A 93 -15.36 5.12 -2.82
CA SER A 93 -16.19 3.91 -2.94
C SER A 93 -16.26 3.32 -4.36
N GLN A 94 -16.09 4.16 -5.39
CA GLN A 94 -16.10 3.77 -6.80
C GLN A 94 -14.74 3.30 -7.32
N ALA A 95 -13.68 3.38 -6.52
CA ALA A 95 -12.36 2.94 -6.90
C ALA A 95 -12.27 1.41 -7.05
N GLU A 96 -11.36 0.98 -7.92
CA GLU A 96 -10.98 -0.41 -8.12
C GLU A 96 -9.71 -0.71 -7.32
N LEU A 97 -9.82 -1.63 -6.38
CA LEU A 97 -8.77 -1.94 -5.43
C LEU A 97 -7.97 -3.17 -5.86
N THR A 98 -6.64 -3.05 -5.93
CA THR A 98 -5.73 -4.18 -6.03
C THR A 98 -5.04 -4.37 -4.69
N THR A 99 -5.08 -5.58 -4.14
CA THR A 99 -4.44 -5.89 -2.85
C THR A 99 -3.60 -7.14 -2.97
N ASP A 100 -2.66 -7.32 -2.05
CA ASP A 100 -2.12 -8.65 -1.80
C ASP A 100 -3.23 -9.58 -1.26
N ALA A 101 -2.95 -10.89 -1.19
CA ALA A 101 -3.90 -11.86 -0.65
C ALA A 101 -3.91 -11.93 0.89
N SER A 102 -3.47 -10.87 1.58
CA SER A 102 -3.45 -10.84 3.04
C SER A 102 -4.84 -10.99 3.64
N ILE A 103 -4.90 -11.60 4.82
CA ILE A 103 -6.15 -11.83 5.57
C ILE A 103 -6.79 -10.50 5.98
N SER A 104 -5.97 -9.48 6.24
CA SER A 104 -6.42 -8.12 6.60
C SER A 104 -7.30 -7.49 5.51
N TYR A 105 -7.09 -7.87 4.24
CA TYR A 105 -7.76 -7.24 3.10
C TYR A 105 -8.98 -7.99 2.58
N LYS A 106 -9.29 -9.18 3.10
CA LYS A 106 -10.39 -10.02 2.60
C LYS A 106 -11.77 -9.37 2.69
N LYS A 107 -11.98 -8.51 3.69
CA LYS A 107 -13.25 -7.84 3.96
C LYS A 107 -13.44 -6.52 3.18
N LEU A 108 -12.44 -6.10 2.39
CA LEU A 108 -12.51 -4.80 1.68
C LEU A 108 -13.51 -4.82 0.51
N LYS A 109 -13.87 -6.00 -0.01
CA LYS A 109 -14.85 -6.18 -1.10
C LYS A 109 -16.19 -5.50 -0.87
N GLU A 110 -16.58 -5.32 0.39
CA GLU A 110 -17.86 -4.73 0.78
C GLU A 110 -17.84 -3.18 0.76
N HIS A 111 -16.66 -2.57 0.57
CA HIS A 111 -16.46 -1.12 0.70
C HIS A 111 -15.90 -0.46 -0.56
N VAL A 112 -15.59 -1.23 -1.59
CA VAL A 112 -15.10 -0.74 -2.88
C VAL A 112 -15.87 -1.38 -4.02
N LYS A 113 -15.93 -0.70 -5.17
CA LYS A 113 -16.62 -1.18 -6.37
C LYS A 113 -16.11 -2.55 -6.84
N LYS A 114 -14.79 -2.75 -6.78
CA LYS A 114 -14.14 -4.00 -7.17
C LYS A 114 -12.86 -4.19 -6.36
N GLN A 115 -12.60 -5.43 -5.95
CA GLN A 115 -11.32 -5.81 -5.36
C GLN A 115 -10.73 -7.02 -6.08
N ASP A 116 -9.51 -6.86 -6.56
CA ASP A 116 -8.68 -7.92 -7.14
C ASP A 116 -7.52 -8.23 -6.17
N ALA A 117 -7.61 -9.36 -5.48
CA ALA A 117 -6.52 -9.84 -4.61
C ALA A 117 -5.55 -10.72 -5.42
N LYS A 118 -4.25 -10.39 -5.39
CA LYS A 118 -3.22 -11.11 -6.15
C LYS A 118 -2.13 -11.65 -5.23
N VAL A 119 -1.69 -12.88 -5.47
CA VAL A 119 -0.45 -13.42 -4.92
C VAL A 119 0.61 -13.27 -6.01
N ILE A 120 1.50 -12.29 -5.83
CA ILE A 120 2.57 -12.01 -6.78
C ILE A 120 3.85 -12.65 -6.26
N LYS A 121 4.51 -13.46 -7.10
CA LYS A 121 5.85 -13.97 -6.80
C LYS A 121 6.87 -12.85 -6.98
N GLN A 122 7.96 -12.89 -6.22
CA GLN A 122 8.99 -11.86 -6.27
C GLN A 122 9.53 -11.61 -7.69
N GLU A 123 9.64 -12.66 -8.51
CA GLU A 123 10.09 -12.61 -9.91
C GLU A 123 9.15 -11.83 -10.84
N ASP A 124 7.87 -11.75 -10.49
CA ASP A 124 6.84 -11.09 -11.31
C ASP A 124 6.50 -9.68 -10.81
N LEU A 125 7.05 -9.24 -9.67
CA LEU A 125 6.86 -7.88 -9.14
C LEU A 125 7.14 -6.79 -10.20
N PRO A 126 8.25 -6.84 -10.98
CA PRO A 126 8.53 -5.80 -11.96
C PRO A 126 7.58 -5.81 -13.17
N LYS A 127 6.79 -6.87 -13.35
CA LYS A 127 5.80 -6.99 -14.43
C LYS A 127 4.41 -6.54 -14.00
N VAL A 128 4.16 -6.46 -12.69
CA VAL A 128 2.82 -6.22 -12.14
C VAL A 128 2.73 -4.87 -11.45
N LEU A 129 3.78 -4.47 -10.70
CA LEU A 129 3.78 -3.26 -9.91
C LEU A 129 4.17 -2.04 -10.76
N PRO A 130 3.38 -0.96 -10.77
CA PRO A 130 3.61 0.20 -11.62
C PRO A 130 4.87 1.00 -11.25
N TRP A 131 5.46 0.75 -10.08
CA TRP A 131 6.68 1.37 -9.55
C TRP A 131 7.88 0.41 -9.45
N GLY A 132 7.71 -0.87 -9.83
CA GLY A 132 8.79 -1.85 -9.84
C GLY A 132 9.78 -1.59 -10.98
N ILE A 133 11.06 -1.47 -10.66
CA ILE A 133 12.12 -1.35 -11.68
C ILE A 133 12.26 -2.70 -12.38
N SER A 134 12.05 -2.73 -13.70
CA SER A 134 12.37 -3.90 -14.52
C SER A 134 13.86 -4.25 -14.37
N PRO A 135 14.24 -5.53 -14.11
CA PRO A 135 15.64 -5.94 -14.06
C PRO A 135 16.42 -5.59 -15.34
N SER A 136 15.73 -5.41 -16.46
CA SER A 136 16.34 -5.01 -17.74
C SER A 136 16.79 -3.55 -17.80
N ALA A 137 16.58 -2.77 -16.73
CA ALA A 137 17.05 -1.38 -16.61
C ALA A 137 18.36 -1.23 -15.81
N MET A 138 19.07 -2.33 -15.52
CA MET A 138 20.47 -2.34 -15.05
C MET A 138 21.44 -2.76 -16.14
#